data_AF-A0A0C3E757-F1
#
_entry.id   AF-A0A0C3E757-F1
#
_cell.length_a   1.000
_cell.length_b   1.000
_cell.length_c   1.000
_cell.angle_alpha   90.00
_cell.angle_beta   90.00
_cell.angle_gamma   90.00
#
_symmetry.space_group_name_H-M   'P 1'
#
loop_
_entity.id
_entity.type
_entity.pdbx_description
1 polymer ?
#
loop_
_entity_poly.entity_id
_entity_poly.type
_entity_poly.pdbx_seq_one_letter_code
_entity_poly.pdbx_strand_id
1 'polypeptide(L)'
;MSSSCDALLAALKTCLLESDCVQRHGRLPSECLKQHADELPETCQNLRKAAFECKRNMLDMRKRFRGNVAGMDAEKLRREQTKSLQHSDS
;
A
#
# COMPACT_ATOMS: atom_id res chain seq x y z
N MET A 1 -16.47 -10.11 3.46
CA MET A 1 -15.51 -10.94 2.70
C MET A 1 -14.21 -10.16 2.62
N SER A 2 -13.18 -10.60 3.34
CA SER A 2 -11.88 -9.92 3.41
C SER A 2 -11.16 -10.05 2.06
N SER A 3 -11.27 -9.02 1.22
CA SER A 3 -10.34 -8.92 0.10
C SER A 3 -8.98 -8.59 0.70
N SER A 4 -7.91 -9.28 0.27
CA SER A 4 -6.54 -9.06 0.78
C SER A 4 -6.06 -7.59 0.64
N CYS A 5 -6.82 -6.76 -0.07
CA CYS A 5 -6.57 -5.35 -0.32
C CYS A 5 -7.41 -4.39 0.53
N ASP A 6 -8.32 -4.88 1.38
CA ASP A 6 -9.24 -4.03 2.15
C ASP A 6 -8.50 -3.05 3.08
N ALA A 7 -7.40 -3.50 3.70
CA ALA A 7 -6.56 -2.65 4.54
C ALA A 7 -5.91 -1.50 3.75
N LEU A 8 -5.38 -1.79 2.56
CA LEU A 8 -4.79 -0.78 1.67
C LEU A 8 -5.85 0.20 1.17
N LEU A 9 -7.05 -0.29 0.84
CA LEU A 9 -8.17 0.54 0.42
C LEU A 9 -8.70 1.42 1.55
N ALA A 10 -8.76 0.91 2.78
CA ALA A 10 -9.14 1.68 3.95
C ALA A 10 -8.13 2.80 4.22
N ALA A 11 -6.83 2.48 4.25
CA ALA A 11 -5.77 3.47 4.41
C ALA A 11 -5.80 4.54 3.32
N LEU A 12 -6.00 4.16 2.05
CA LEU A 12 -6.12 5.11 0.95
C LEU A 12 -7.31 6.05 1.11
N LYS A 13 -8.47 5.54 1.56
CA LYS A 13 -9.66 6.38 1.82
C LYS A 13 -9.39 7.39 2.92
N THR A 14 -8.81 6.97 4.04
CA THR A 14 -8.44 7.87 5.14
C THR A 14 -7.48 8.96 4.65
N CYS A 15 -6.45 8.57 3.90
CA CYS A 15 -5.47 9.51 3.33
C CYS A 15 -6.15 10.57 2.44
N LEU A 16 -7.12 10.18 1.61
CA LEU A 16 -7.85 11.12 0.77
C LEU A 16 -8.72 12.09 1.56
N LEU A 17 -9.39 11.63 2.63
CA LEU A 17 -10.22 12.48 3.49
C LEU A 17 -9.38 13.53 4.25
N GLU A 18 -8.12 13.22 4.53
CA GLU A 18 -7.16 14.13 5.16
C GLU A 18 -6.45 15.04 4.16
N SER A 19 -6.43 14.66 2.88
CA SER A 19 -5.73 15.41 1.84
C SER A 19 -6.37 16.76 1.52
N ASP A 20 -5.54 17.70 1.07
CA ASP A 20 -5.98 19.03 0.64
C ASP A 20 -7.01 18.98 -0.50
N CYS A 21 -6.97 17.95 -1.36
CA CYS A 21 -7.91 17.82 -2.47
C CYS A 21 -9.37 17.68 -1.99
N VAL A 22 -9.60 16.97 -0.87
CA VAL A 22 -10.95 16.83 -0.29
C VAL A 22 -11.20 17.96 0.71
N GLN A 23 -10.23 18.29 1.57
CA GLN A 23 -10.44 19.28 2.62
C GLN A 23 -10.49 20.72 2.12
N ARG A 24 -9.59 21.11 1.21
CA ARG A 24 -9.54 22.49 0.69
C ARG A 24 -10.43 22.69 -0.52
N HIS A 25 -10.40 21.74 -1.47
CA HIS A 25 -11.13 21.88 -2.72
C HIS A 25 -12.54 21.27 -2.70
N GLY A 26 -12.91 20.51 -1.66
CA GLY A 26 -14.24 19.93 -1.53
C GLY A 26 -14.60 18.90 -2.60
N ARG A 27 -13.59 18.35 -3.29
CA ARG A 27 -13.80 17.41 -4.40
C ARG A 27 -14.10 16.01 -3.88
N LEU A 28 -14.71 15.19 -4.73
CA LEU A 28 -14.93 13.79 -4.40
C LEU A 28 -13.58 13.05 -4.34
N PRO A 29 -13.36 12.13 -3.37
CA PRO A 29 -12.13 11.33 -3.30
C PRO A 29 -11.83 10.56 -4.60
N SER A 30 -12.86 10.15 -5.33
CA SER A 30 -12.73 9.48 -6.64
C SER A 30 -12.24 10.43 -7.75
N GLU A 31 -12.59 11.70 -7.67
CA GLU A 31 -12.13 12.75 -8.59
C GLU A 31 -10.68 13.12 -8.29
N CYS A 32 -10.33 13.29 -7.00
CA CYS A 32 -8.96 13.50 -6.54
C CYS A 32 -8.01 12.40 -7.05
N LEU A 33 -8.45 11.13 -7.02
CA LEU A 33 -7.69 10.03 -7.58
C LEU A 33 -7.59 10.09 -9.12
N LYS A 34 -8.60 10.56 -9.85
CA LYS A 34 -8.56 10.50 -11.32
C LYS A 34 -7.85 11.69 -11.94
N GLN A 35 -8.05 12.88 -11.40
CA GLN A 35 -7.66 14.15 -12.03
C GLN A 35 -6.56 14.89 -11.28
N HIS A 36 -6.44 14.68 -9.97
CA HIS A 36 -5.52 15.42 -9.09
C HIS A 36 -4.57 14.49 -8.35
N ALA A 37 -4.13 13.41 -9.02
CA ALA A 37 -3.24 12.43 -8.41
C ALA A 37 -1.89 13.02 -8.01
N ASP A 38 -1.44 14.02 -8.76
CA ASP A 38 -0.13 14.67 -8.58
C ASP A 38 -0.14 15.73 -7.47
N GLU A 39 -1.32 16.30 -7.16
CA GLU A 39 -1.52 17.25 -6.06
C GLU A 39 -1.64 16.55 -4.69
N LEU A 40 -1.83 15.23 -4.69
CA LEU A 40 -1.92 14.44 -3.47
C LEU A 40 -0.55 14.28 -2.81
N PRO A 41 -0.49 14.22 -1.47
CA PRO A 41 0.76 13.95 -0.77
C PRO A 41 1.31 12.58 -1.16
N GLU A 42 2.64 12.46 -1.12
CA GLU A 42 3.38 11.25 -1.55
C GLU A 42 2.87 9.98 -0.87
N THR A 43 2.47 10.08 0.40
CA THR A 43 1.85 8.99 1.17
C THR A 43 0.59 8.43 0.49
N CYS A 44 -0.32 9.29 0.03
CA CYS A 44 -1.53 8.87 -0.68
C CYS A 44 -1.19 8.30 -2.06
N GLN A 45 -0.18 8.84 -2.75
CA GLN A 45 0.28 8.31 -4.04
C GLN A 45 0.85 6.89 -3.90
N ASN A 46 1.61 6.65 -2.85
CA ASN A 46 2.17 5.32 -2.54
C ASN A 46 1.07 4.32 -2.19
N LEU A 47 0.09 4.71 -1.35
CA LEU A 47 -1.08 3.88 -1.04
C LEU A 47 -1.91 3.56 -2.28
N ARG A 48 -2.05 4.51 -3.22
CA ARG A 48 -2.73 4.29 -4.50
C ARG A 48 -2.01 3.23 -5.33
N LYS A 49 -0.69 3.33 -5.47
CA LYS A 49 0.13 2.34 -6.19
C LYS A 49 -0.01 0.95 -5.54
N ALA A 50 0.15 0.86 -4.22
CA ALA A 50 0.02 -0.40 -3.47
C ALA A 50 -1.39 -1.02 -3.63
N ALA A 51 -2.45 -0.22 -3.53
CA ALA A 51 -3.83 -0.69 -3.73
C ALA A 51 -4.08 -1.18 -5.16
N PHE A 52 -3.51 -0.50 -6.17
CA PHE A 52 -3.59 -0.91 -7.56
C PHE A 52 -2.85 -2.23 -7.80
N GLU A 53 -1.62 -2.35 -7.30
CA GLU A 53 -0.83 -3.57 -7.36
C GLU A 53 -1.51 -4.74 -6.65
N CYS A 54 -2.09 -4.50 -5.48
CA CYS A 54 -2.83 -5.51 -4.73
C CYS A 54 -4.01 -6.04 -5.54
N LYS A 55 -4.85 -5.14 -6.10
CA LYS A 55 -5.97 -5.54 -6.96
C LYS A 55 -5.51 -6.27 -8.21
N ARG A 56 -4.45 -5.77 -8.86
CA ARG A 56 -3.86 -6.39 -10.03
C ARG A 56 -3.34 -7.79 -9.73
N ASN A 57 -2.64 -7.98 -8.61
CA ASN A 57 -2.17 -9.31 -8.17
C ASN A 57 -3.33 -10.25 -7.83
N MET A 58 -4.45 -9.73 -7.34
CA MET A 58 -5.65 -10.52 -7.07
C MET A 58 -6.30 -11.04 -8.36
N LEU A 59 -6.31 -10.24 -9.43
CA LEU A 59 -6.83 -10.62 -10.74
C LEU A 59 -5.84 -11.50 -11.54
N ASP A 60 -4.54 -11.31 -11.34
CA ASP A 60 -3.50 -12.05 -12.05
C ASP A 60 -3.27 -13.44 -11.42
N MET A 61 -3.91 -14.46 -12.01
CA MET A 61 -3.76 -15.86 -11.61
C MET A 61 -2.33 -16.39 -11.78
N ARG A 62 -1.48 -15.78 -12.64
CA ARG A 62 -0.11 -16.27 -12.88
C ARG A 62 0.82 -16.04 -11.69
N LYS A 63 0.52 -15.07 -10.82
CA LYS A 63 1.27 -14.83 -9.58
C LYS A 63 0.87 -15.74 -8.42
N ARG A 64 -0.28 -16.44 -8.52
CA ARG A 64 -0.75 -17.36 -7.48
C ARG A 64 0.09 -18.63 -7.37
N PHE A 65 0.73 -19.06 -8.46
CA PHE A 65 1.48 -20.33 -8.51
C PHE A 65 2.91 -20.27 -7.96
N ARG A 66 3.51 -19.08 -7.76
CA ARG A 66 4.88 -18.96 -7.24
C ARG A 66 4.98 -18.41 -5.81
N GLY A 67 3.85 -18.32 -5.11
CA GLY A 67 3.82 -17.64 -3.81
C GLY A 67 4.04 -16.13 -3.97
N ASN A 68 3.52 -15.38 -3.02
CA ASN A 68 3.65 -13.93 -3.01
C ASN A 68 5.10 -13.58 -2.63
N VAL A 69 5.98 -13.37 -3.60
CA VAL A 69 7.42 -13.03 -3.38
C VAL A 69 7.62 -11.86 -2.41
N ALA A 70 6.67 -10.93 -2.36
CA ALA A 70 6.67 -9.83 -1.37
C ALA A 70 6.62 -10.30 0.10
N GLY A 71 6.04 -11.46 0.39
CA GLY A 71 6.04 -12.06 1.73
C GLY A 71 7.37 -12.71 2.08
N MET A 72 8.10 -13.23 1.09
CA MET A 72 9.40 -13.87 1.31
C MET A 72 10.49 -12.83 1.59
N ASP A 73 10.45 -11.69 0.90
CA ASP A 73 11.41 -10.60 1.15
C ASP A 73 11.19 -9.96 2.52
N ALA A 74 9.93 -9.77 2.95
CA ALA A 74 9.61 -9.23 4.26
C ALA A 74 10.04 -10.16 5.41
N GLU A 75 9.85 -11.47 5.27
CA GLU A 75 10.30 -12.44 6.27
C GLU A 75 11.84 -12.54 6.31
N LYS A 76 12.51 -12.46 5.16
CA LYS A 76 13.97 -12.43 5.07
C LYS A 76 14.55 -11.17 5.73
N LEU A 77 13.99 -9.98 5.43
CA LEU A 77 14.36 -8.71 6.05
C LEU A 77 14.15 -8.74 7.57
N ARG A 78 13.03 -9.29 8.04
CA ARG A 78 12.73 -9.40 9.48
C ARG A 78 13.70 -10.37 10.18
N ARG A 79 14.10 -11.45 9.49
CA ARG A 79 15.05 -12.45 10.01
C ARG A 79 16.50 -11.97 9.97
N GLU A 80 16.82 -11.08 9.03
CA GLU A 80 18.10 -10.35 9.00
C GLU A 80 18.16 -9.33 10.14
N GLN A 81 17.09 -8.57 10.38
CA GLN A 81 17.01 -7.63 11.52
C GLN A 81 17.14 -8.31 12.89
N THR A 82 16.56 -9.50 13.08
CA THR A 82 16.68 -10.22 14.37
C THR A 82 18.07 -10.83 14.59
N LYS A 83 18.80 -11.18 13.53
CA LYS A 83 20.19 -11.67 13.64
C LYS A 83 21.17 -10.57 14.04
N SER A 84 20.96 -9.33 13.57
CA SER A 84 21.83 -8.19 13.89
C SER A 84 21.79 -7.82 15.38
N LEU A 85 20.66 -8.04 16.06
CA LEU A 85 20.52 -7.75 17.50
C LEU A 85 21.19 -8.78 18.42
N GLN A 86 21.57 -9.95 17.91
CA GLN A 86 22.17 -11.03 18.71
C GLN A 86 23.72 -11.07 18.63
N HIS A 87 24.37 -10.20 17.86
CA HIS A 87 25.83 -10.14 17.73
C HIS A 87 26.49 -8.92 18.41
N SER A 88 25.72 -8.11 19.13
CA SER A 88 26.21 -6.91 19.85
C SER A 88 26.36 -7.08 21.37
N ASP A 89 26.13 -8.28 21.91
CA ASP A 89 26.33 -8.66 23.32
C ASP A 89 27.38 -9.79 23.46
N SER A 90 28.56 -9.61 22.86
CA SER A 90 29.76 -10.42 23.18
C SER A 90 30.97 -9.52 23.34
#